data_AF-A0ABD5MD50-F1
#
_entry.id   AF-A0ABD5MD50-F1
#
_cell.length_a   1.000
_cell.length_b   1.000
_cell.length_c   1.000
_cell.angle_alpha   90.00
_cell.angle_beta   90.00
_cell.angle_gamma   90.00
#
_symmetry.space_group_name_H-M   'P 1'
#
loop_
_entity.id
_entity.type
_entity.pdbx_description
1 polymer ?
#
loop_
_entity_poly.entity_id
_entity_poly.type
_entity_poly.pdbx_seq_one_letter_code
_entity_poly.pdbx_strand_id
1 'polypeptide(L)'
;MTDRAGPGTDAEGATTAEVPFDGDDLAGVVDLFGALAPAELERALDELAFKRGDDLDADAVAAAVDAAVASYALVRYDPGADGAAGEGTTDGNRDADALLAPGPAAFPTLPPNAEDLPHILDVSTRDVDREAAATALAERLRRDASRAVDEGDAARMRRLLDVTYDVAVWSDAVAVDDVRERLDAALDEG
;
A
#
# COMPACT_ATOMS: atom_id res chain seq x y z
N MET A 1 17.37 10.13 59.50
CA MET A 1 18.32 11.18 59.09
C MET A 1 19.01 10.68 57.84
N THR A 2 18.74 11.34 56.71
CA THR A 2 19.30 11.17 55.35
C THR A 2 19.08 9.79 54.69
N ASP A 3 18.12 9.64 53.80
CA ASP A 3 18.08 10.12 52.39
C ASP A 3 19.07 9.37 51.49
N ARG A 4 18.51 8.56 50.59
CA ARG A 4 18.94 8.57 49.19
C ARG A 4 17.81 8.15 48.27
N ALA A 5 17.49 9.07 47.38
CA ALA A 5 16.64 8.97 46.19
C ALA A 5 17.08 7.87 45.20
N GLY A 6 16.18 7.56 44.26
CA GLY A 6 16.24 6.51 43.22
C GLY A 6 17.36 6.64 42.16
N PRO A 7 17.23 5.94 41.02
CA PRO A 7 16.15 6.18 40.04
C PRO A 7 15.37 4.89 39.71
N GLY A 8 14.12 4.92 39.25
CA GLY A 8 13.64 5.74 38.15
C GLY A 8 14.01 5.04 36.84
N THR A 9 13.28 3.98 36.50
CA THR A 9 13.13 3.56 35.10
C THR A 9 11.64 3.53 34.85
N ASP A 10 11.11 4.74 34.65
CA ASP A 10 10.03 4.93 33.71
C ASP A 10 10.49 4.28 32.40
N ALA A 11 9.96 3.09 32.10
CA ALA A 11 9.84 2.69 30.71
C ALA A 11 8.76 3.60 30.15
N GLU A 12 9.15 4.83 29.82
CA GLU A 12 8.40 5.70 28.93
C GLU A 12 7.99 4.86 27.74
N GLY A 13 6.67 4.82 27.49
CA GLY A 13 6.12 4.13 26.35
C GLY A 13 6.85 4.61 25.11
N ALA A 14 7.42 3.67 24.36
CA ALA A 14 7.59 3.86 22.95
C ALA A 14 6.17 4.12 22.40
N THR A 15 5.80 5.40 22.30
CA THR A 15 4.79 5.81 21.35
C THR A 15 5.35 5.34 20.02
N THR A 16 4.83 4.23 19.50
CA THR A 16 5.07 3.83 18.11
C THR A 16 4.73 5.08 17.30
N ALA A 17 5.74 5.75 16.76
CA ALA A 17 5.53 7.00 16.05
C ALA A 17 4.59 6.68 14.89
N GLU A 18 3.37 7.23 14.93
CA GLU A 18 2.45 7.13 13.81
C GLU A 18 3.13 7.75 12.60
N VAL A 19 3.12 7.02 11.48
CA VAL A 19 3.63 7.53 10.22
C VAL A 19 2.73 8.71 9.81
N PRO A 20 3.28 9.92 9.62
CA PRO A 20 2.50 11.13 9.32
C PRO A 20 2.15 11.23 7.83
N PHE A 21 1.90 10.08 7.18
CA PHE A 21 1.59 9.97 5.76
C PHE A 21 0.41 9.03 5.60
N ASP A 22 -0.63 9.49 4.90
CA ASP A 22 -1.77 8.64 4.55
C ASP A 22 -1.56 7.94 3.19
N GLY A 23 -2.57 7.20 2.74
CA GLY A 23 -2.49 6.48 1.47
C GLY A 23 -2.30 7.38 0.25
N ASP A 24 -2.84 8.60 0.28
CA ASP A 24 -2.74 9.56 -0.82
C ASP A 24 -1.34 10.19 -0.88
N ASP A 25 -0.76 10.47 0.29
CA ASP A 25 0.64 10.89 0.43
C ASP A 25 1.61 9.82 -0.11
N LEU A 26 1.41 8.56 0.29
CA LEU A 26 2.23 7.44 -0.21
C LEU A 26 2.06 7.25 -1.73
N ALA A 27 0.82 7.32 -2.23
CA ALA A 27 0.55 7.24 -3.65
C ALA A 27 1.19 8.39 -4.43
N GLY A 28 1.21 9.61 -3.89
CA GLY A 28 1.88 10.75 -4.51
C GLY A 28 3.40 10.59 -4.58
N VAL A 29 4.04 10.11 -3.50
CA VAL A 29 5.48 9.81 -3.53
C VAL A 29 5.78 8.74 -4.58
N VAL A 30 5.00 7.67 -4.66
CA VAL A 30 5.19 6.63 -5.69
C VAL A 30 4.96 7.20 -7.10
N ASP A 31 3.95 8.05 -7.29
CA ASP A 31 3.61 8.67 -8.59
C ASP A 31 4.76 9.53 -9.15
N LEU A 32 5.54 10.21 -8.30
CA LEU A 32 6.73 10.96 -8.73
C LEU A 32 7.74 10.10 -9.51
N PHE A 33 7.81 8.82 -9.18
CA PHE A 33 8.72 7.86 -9.79
C PHE A 33 7.99 6.94 -10.78
N GLY A 34 6.67 7.06 -10.93
CA GLY A 34 5.81 6.09 -11.61
C GLY A 34 5.64 4.80 -10.81
N ALA A 35 6.74 4.16 -10.43
CA ALA A 35 6.75 3.00 -9.54
C ALA A 35 8.02 2.94 -8.67
N LEU A 36 7.86 2.44 -7.44
CA LEU A 36 8.94 2.23 -6.47
C LEU A 36 8.90 0.82 -5.91
N ALA A 37 10.06 0.23 -5.61
CA ALA A 37 10.11 -0.92 -4.71
C ALA A 37 9.74 -0.49 -3.28
N PRO A 38 9.21 -1.38 -2.42
CA PRO A 38 8.87 -1.04 -1.04
C PRO A 38 10.03 -0.37 -0.27
N ALA A 39 11.26 -0.89 -0.42
CA ALA A 39 12.45 -0.32 0.23
C ALA A 39 12.84 1.06 -0.32
N GLU A 40 12.52 1.37 -1.59
CA GLU A 40 12.77 2.70 -2.14
C GLU A 40 11.75 3.71 -1.62
N LEU A 41 10.49 3.31 -1.45
CA LEU A 41 9.46 4.13 -0.81
C LEU A 41 9.83 4.39 0.65
N GLU A 42 10.25 3.39 1.41
CA GLU A 42 10.75 3.56 2.79
C GLU A 42 11.87 4.60 2.85
N ARG A 43 12.91 4.44 2.02
CA ARG A 43 14.01 5.41 1.93
C ARG A 43 13.53 6.82 1.56
N ALA A 44 12.53 6.94 0.68
CA ALA A 44 11.96 8.23 0.31
C ALA A 44 11.27 8.92 1.50
N LEU A 45 10.55 8.15 2.32
CA LEU A 45 9.87 8.66 3.51
C LEU A 45 10.88 9.04 4.61
N ASP A 46 11.96 8.28 4.76
CA ASP A 46 13.06 8.61 5.68
C ASP A 46 13.72 9.95 5.31
N GLU A 47 13.99 10.21 4.03
CA GLU A 47 14.52 11.50 3.58
C GLU A 47 13.55 12.66 3.88
N LEU A 48 12.25 12.44 3.73
CA LEU A 48 11.23 13.43 4.07
C LEU A 48 11.16 13.71 5.58
N ALA A 49 11.25 12.68 6.41
CA ALA A 49 11.28 12.82 7.86
C ALA A 49 12.55 13.54 8.32
N PHE A 50 13.70 13.14 7.78
CA PHE A 50 14.98 13.77 8.08
C PHE A 50 14.97 15.27 7.76
N LYS A 51 14.39 15.67 6.62
CA LYS A 51 14.23 17.10 6.27
C LYS A 51 13.37 17.88 7.26
N ARG A 52 12.48 17.23 8.01
CA ARG A 52 11.65 17.84 9.05
C ARG A 52 12.27 17.77 10.45
N GLY A 53 13.40 17.07 10.60
CA GLY A 53 14.02 16.79 11.89
C GLY A 53 13.32 15.68 12.67
N ASP A 54 12.51 14.88 11.97
CA ASP A 54 11.83 13.70 12.50
C ASP A 54 12.59 12.42 12.15
N ASP A 55 12.26 11.32 12.82
CA ASP A 55 12.75 9.97 12.53
C ASP A 55 11.53 9.03 12.39
N LEU A 56 11.56 8.14 11.40
CA LEU A 56 10.48 7.19 11.17
C LEU A 56 10.87 5.82 11.68
N ASP A 57 9.92 5.17 12.34
CA ASP A 57 10.05 3.76 12.68
C ASP A 57 9.80 2.91 11.42
N ALA A 58 10.78 2.10 11.03
CA ALA A 58 10.71 1.28 9.82
C ALA A 58 9.53 0.29 9.84
N ASP A 59 9.23 -0.30 11.01
CA ASP A 59 8.08 -1.21 11.16
C ASP A 59 6.76 -0.44 10.99
N ALA A 60 6.67 0.79 11.49
CA ALA A 60 5.52 1.66 11.28
C ALA A 60 5.36 2.05 9.80
N VAL A 61 6.45 2.34 9.09
CA VAL A 61 6.44 2.62 7.64
C VAL A 61 5.96 1.42 6.85
N ALA A 62 6.49 0.23 7.12
CA ALA A 62 6.05 -1.00 6.49
C ALA A 62 4.55 -1.25 6.73
N ALA A 63 4.07 -1.03 7.95
CA ALA A 63 2.65 -1.15 8.29
C ALA A 63 1.78 -0.12 7.54
N ALA A 64 2.26 1.12 7.36
CA ALA A 64 1.55 2.15 6.58
C ALA A 64 1.46 1.77 5.10
N VAL A 65 2.53 1.23 4.52
CA VAL A 65 2.53 0.70 3.14
C VAL A 65 1.53 -0.44 3.01
N ASP A 66 1.55 -1.43 3.91
CA ASP A 66 0.61 -2.55 3.88
C ASP A 66 -0.84 -2.09 4.04
N ALA A 67 -1.09 -1.08 4.88
CA ALA A 67 -2.40 -0.45 5.02
C ALA A 67 -2.85 0.25 3.72
N ALA A 68 -1.95 0.97 3.04
CA ALA A 68 -2.24 1.61 1.76
C ALA A 68 -2.52 0.59 0.64
N VAL A 69 -1.84 -0.55 0.63
CA VAL A 69 -2.18 -1.64 -0.30
C VAL A 69 -3.51 -2.30 0.10
N ALA A 70 -3.84 -2.37 1.38
CA ALA A 70 -5.12 -2.89 1.86
C ALA A 70 -6.32 -1.97 1.57
N SER A 71 -6.11 -0.65 1.55
CA SER A 71 -7.11 0.32 1.13
C SER A 71 -7.18 0.52 -0.38
N TYR A 72 -6.32 -0.15 -1.16
CA TYR A 72 -6.18 0.02 -2.61
C TYR A 72 -5.68 1.42 -3.04
N ALA A 73 -5.08 2.17 -2.12
CA ALA A 73 -4.35 3.40 -2.44
C ALA A 73 -3.02 3.10 -3.16
N LEU A 74 -2.42 1.94 -2.88
CA LEU A 74 -1.27 1.41 -3.61
C LEU A 74 -1.59 0.04 -4.22
N VAL A 75 -1.00 -0.24 -5.38
CA VAL A 75 -1.01 -1.56 -6.01
C VAL A 75 0.39 -2.14 -5.94
N ARG A 76 0.52 -3.31 -5.29
CA ARG A 76 1.74 -4.12 -5.33
C ARG A 76 1.65 -5.10 -6.48
N TYR A 77 2.64 -5.11 -7.37
CA TYR A 77 2.69 -5.98 -8.55
C TYR A 77 4.12 -6.40 -8.86
N ASP A 78 4.27 -7.48 -9.61
CA ASP A 78 5.57 -7.95 -10.11
C ASP A 78 5.62 -7.66 -11.63
N PRO A 79 6.52 -6.77 -12.10
CA PRO A 79 6.62 -6.42 -13.52
C PRO A 79 7.19 -7.55 -14.40
N GLY A 80 7.76 -8.60 -13.79
CA GLY A 80 8.33 -9.77 -14.46
C GLY A 80 7.49 -11.04 -14.32
N ALA A 81 6.32 -10.96 -13.67
CA ALA A 81 5.37 -12.06 -13.63
C ALA A 81 4.73 -12.21 -15.01
N ASP A 82 5.36 -12.96 -15.90
CA ASP A 82 4.76 -13.39 -17.16
C ASP A 82 3.37 -13.97 -16.85
N GLY A 83 2.31 -13.43 -17.48
CA GLY A 83 0.89 -13.73 -17.24
C GLY A 83 0.44 -15.19 -17.47
N ALA A 84 1.36 -16.15 -17.43
CA ALA A 84 1.05 -17.54 -17.25
C ALA A 84 0.88 -17.81 -15.75
N ALA A 85 -0.36 -18.12 -15.35
CA ALA A 85 -0.62 -18.92 -14.15
C ALA A 85 0.03 -20.31 -14.35
N GLY A 86 1.36 -20.36 -14.20
CA GLY A 86 2.21 -21.53 -14.32
C GLY A 86 2.52 -22.06 -12.92
N GLU A 87 2.29 -23.35 -12.75
CA GLU A 87 2.45 -24.10 -11.52
C GLU A 87 3.78 -23.81 -10.82
N GLY A 88 3.69 -23.33 -9.57
CA GLY A 88 4.70 -23.53 -8.54
C GLY A 88 6.04 -22.82 -8.75
N THR A 89 6.13 -21.56 -8.33
CA THR A 89 7.39 -21.00 -7.79
C THR A 89 7.18 -20.63 -6.34
N THR A 90 7.38 -21.61 -5.45
CA THR A 90 7.62 -21.38 -4.03
C THR A 90 9.10 -21.09 -3.88
N ASP A 91 9.54 -19.89 -4.24
CA ASP A 91 10.81 -19.38 -3.73
C ASP A 91 10.59 -17.97 -3.17
N GLY A 92 10.96 -17.80 -1.91
CA GLY A 92 10.40 -16.81 -0.98
C GLY A 92 10.85 -15.37 -1.19
N ASN A 93 11.03 -14.92 -2.44
CA ASN A 93 11.56 -13.58 -2.73
C ASN A 93 10.67 -12.71 -3.64
N ARG A 94 9.42 -13.11 -3.91
CA ARG A 94 8.47 -12.31 -4.73
C ARG A 94 8.26 -10.87 -4.23
N ASP A 95 8.57 -10.58 -2.97
CA ASP A 95 8.47 -9.23 -2.40
C ASP A 95 9.68 -8.34 -2.75
N ALA A 96 10.86 -8.90 -3.03
CA ALA A 96 12.05 -8.10 -3.33
C ALA A 96 12.00 -7.47 -4.73
N ASP A 97 11.34 -8.16 -5.67
CA ASP A 97 11.15 -7.68 -7.04
C ASP A 97 9.81 -6.95 -7.23
N ALA A 98 8.98 -6.89 -6.17
CA ALA A 98 7.69 -6.22 -6.22
C ALA A 98 7.87 -4.71 -6.37
N LEU A 99 7.00 -4.12 -7.21
CA LEU A 99 6.84 -2.70 -7.37
C LEU A 99 5.50 -2.25 -6.81
N LEU A 100 5.48 -1.01 -6.32
CA LEU A 100 4.32 -0.26 -5.90
C LEU A 100 3.98 0.76 -6.99
N ALA A 101 2.72 0.85 -7.36
CA ALA A 101 2.16 1.90 -8.20
C ALA A 101 0.96 2.58 -7.50
N PRO A 102 0.59 3.81 -7.88
CA PRO A 102 -0.62 4.45 -7.38
C PRO A 102 -1.87 3.64 -7.76
N GLY A 103 -2.69 3.33 -6.76
CA GLY A 103 -3.87 2.48 -6.89
C GLY A 103 -5.16 3.24 -7.22
N PRO A 104 -6.26 2.50 -7.49
CA PRO A 104 -7.53 3.08 -7.90
C PRO A 104 -8.21 3.91 -6.80
N ALA A 105 -7.97 3.59 -5.53
CA ALA A 105 -8.61 4.29 -4.41
C ALA A 105 -7.79 5.48 -3.89
N ALA A 106 -6.71 5.85 -4.57
CA ALA A 106 -5.89 7.01 -4.22
C ALA A 106 -6.29 8.25 -5.03
N PHE A 107 -6.19 9.40 -4.39
CA PHE A 107 -6.09 10.71 -5.00
C PHE A 107 -4.71 11.29 -4.69
N PRO A 108 -3.67 10.91 -5.46
CA PRO A 108 -2.28 11.18 -5.08
C PRO A 108 -2.02 12.64 -4.70
N THR A 109 -1.47 12.85 -3.51
CA THR A 109 -1.02 14.16 -3.02
C THR A 109 0.46 14.09 -2.70
N LEU A 110 1.20 15.17 -3.01
CA LEU A 110 2.62 15.21 -2.68
C LEU A 110 2.80 15.76 -1.27
N PRO A 111 3.47 15.00 -0.37
CA PRO A 111 3.90 15.54 0.90
C PRO A 111 4.81 16.76 0.71
N PRO A 112 4.83 17.69 1.66
CA PRO A 112 5.73 18.84 1.59
C PRO A 112 7.19 18.43 1.38
N ASN A 113 7.87 19.07 0.42
CA ASN A 113 9.26 18.82 0.03
C ASN A 113 9.53 17.51 -0.72
N ALA A 114 8.48 16.77 -1.13
CA ALA A 114 8.62 15.53 -1.90
C ALA A 114 9.11 15.75 -3.34
N GLU A 115 8.88 16.93 -3.93
CA GLU A 115 9.29 17.26 -5.30
C GLU A 115 10.79 17.09 -5.59
N ASP A 116 11.63 17.14 -4.56
CA ASP A 116 13.08 17.05 -4.65
C ASP A 116 13.61 15.61 -4.48
N LEU A 117 12.74 14.66 -4.11
CA LEU A 117 13.12 13.27 -3.87
C LEU A 117 13.78 12.59 -5.07
N PRO A 118 13.33 12.78 -6.33
CA PRO A 118 14.01 12.16 -7.48
C PRO A 118 15.47 12.56 -7.62
N HIS A 119 15.82 13.79 -7.20
CA HIS A 119 17.20 14.28 -7.23
C HIS A 119 18.02 13.79 -6.04
N ILE A 120 17.42 13.65 -4.87
CA ILE A 120 18.11 13.20 -3.65
C ILE A 120 18.40 11.70 -3.68
N LEU A 121 17.42 10.90 -4.08
CA LEU A 121 17.49 9.44 -3.98
C LEU A 121 18.32 8.80 -5.10
N ASP A 122 18.63 9.56 -6.16
CA ASP A 122 19.24 9.09 -7.40
C ASP A 122 18.47 7.87 -7.99
N VAL A 123 17.14 7.91 -7.86
CA VAL A 123 16.24 6.89 -8.41
C VAL A 123 15.61 7.43 -9.68
N SER A 124 15.74 6.68 -10.76
CA SER A 124 15.11 7.00 -12.04
C SER A 124 13.62 6.67 -12.00
N THR A 125 12.82 7.48 -12.70
CA THR A 125 11.41 7.19 -12.96
C THR A 125 11.27 5.88 -13.75
N ARG A 126 10.21 5.12 -13.46
CA ARG A 126 9.87 3.86 -14.13
C ARG A 126 8.55 4.00 -14.88
N ASP A 127 8.46 3.33 -16.02
CA ASP A 127 7.18 3.11 -16.68
C ASP A 127 6.42 2.00 -15.93
N VAL A 128 5.17 2.29 -15.57
CA VAL A 128 4.30 1.33 -14.90
C VAL A 128 3.77 0.34 -15.93
N ASP A 129 4.04 -0.95 -15.72
CA ASP A 129 3.30 -2.01 -16.41
C ASP A 129 1.86 -2.06 -15.84
N ARG A 130 0.98 -1.28 -16.49
CA ARG A 130 -0.42 -1.12 -16.08
C ARG A 130 -1.21 -2.42 -16.20
N GLU A 131 -0.82 -3.33 -17.10
CA GLU A 131 -1.49 -4.61 -17.29
C GLU A 131 -1.13 -5.58 -16.16
N ALA A 132 0.17 -5.67 -15.81
CA ALA A 132 0.63 -6.45 -14.66
C ALA A 132 0.03 -5.91 -13.34
N ALA A 133 0.04 -4.58 -13.17
CA ALA A 133 -0.56 -3.94 -11.99
C ALA A 133 -2.07 -4.20 -11.90
N ALA A 134 -2.80 -4.07 -13.00
CA ALA A 134 -4.24 -4.35 -13.03
C ALA A 134 -4.56 -5.82 -12.73
N THR A 135 -3.75 -6.74 -13.25
CA THR A 135 -3.91 -8.18 -12.99
C THR A 135 -3.72 -8.49 -11.50
N ALA A 136 -2.62 -8.02 -10.89
CA ALA A 136 -2.34 -8.20 -9.47
C ALA A 136 -3.44 -7.58 -8.57
N LEU A 137 -3.92 -6.39 -8.94
CA LEU A 137 -5.04 -5.72 -8.28
C LEU A 137 -6.33 -6.56 -8.33
N ALA A 138 -6.69 -7.08 -9.51
CA ALA A 138 -7.91 -7.87 -9.69
C ALA A 138 -7.85 -9.21 -8.92
N GLU A 139 -6.70 -9.89 -8.91
CA GLU A 139 -6.50 -11.09 -8.10
C GLU A 139 -6.67 -10.82 -6.60
N ARG A 140 -6.05 -9.73 -6.10
CA ARG A 140 -6.22 -9.30 -4.71
C ARG A 140 -7.68 -9.00 -4.40
N LEU A 141 -8.37 -8.24 -5.26
CA LEU A 141 -9.76 -7.86 -5.08
C LEU A 141 -10.69 -9.09 -5.00
N ARG A 142 -10.51 -10.07 -5.89
CA ARG A 142 -11.26 -11.34 -5.86
C ARG A 142 -11.06 -12.10 -4.55
N ARG A 143 -9.81 -12.20 -4.09
CA ARG A 143 -9.48 -12.88 -2.82
C ARG A 143 -10.10 -12.16 -1.63
N ASP A 144 -10.00 -10.84 -1.59
CA ASP A 144 -10.51 -10.03 -0.48
C ASP A 144 -12.04 -10.03 -0.44
N ALA A 145 -12.71 -9.99 -1.59
CA ALA A 145 -14.16 -10.13 -1.69
C ALA A 145 -14.62 -11.51 -1.24
N SER A 146 -13.94 -12.58 -1.67
CA SER A 146 -14.28 -13.95 -1.22
C SER A 146 -14.20 -14.07 0.29
N ARG A 147 -13.10 -13.58 0.89
CA ARG A 147 -12.92 -13.56 2.35
C ARG A 147 -13.99 -12.74 3.07
N ALA A 148 -14.32 -11.55 2.58
CA ALA A 148 -15.34 -10.70 3.20
C ALA A 148 -16.73 -11.36 3.20
N VAL A 149 -17.08 -12.05 2.10
CA VAL A 149 -18.32 -12.84 2.00
C VAL A 149 -18.30 -14.01 2.97
N ASP A 150 -17.20 -14.78 3.02
CA ASP A 150 -17.08 -15.94 3.89
C ASP A 150 -17.14 -15.56 5.38
N GLU A 151 -16.60 -14.39 5.74
CA GLU A 151 -16.62 -13.83 7.10
C GLU A 151 -17.94 -13.10 7.44
N GLY A 152 -18.80 -12.85 6.44
CA GLY A 152 -20.02 -12.05 6.60
C GLY A 152 -19.75 -10.58 6.96
N ASP A 153 -18.58 -10.04 6.61
CA ASP A 153 -18.19 -8.67 6.93
C ASP A 153 -18.84 -7.67 5.95
N ALA A 154 -20.08 -7.27 6.26
CA ALA A 154 -20.85 -6.33 5.44
C ALA A 154 -20.20 -4.95 5.31
N ALA A 155 -19.40 -4.51 6.29
CA ALA A 155 -18.71 -3.23 6.19
C ALA A 155 -17.57 -3.32 5.16
N ARG A 156 -16.82 -4.42 5.17
CA ARG A 156 -15.77 -4.68 4.18
C ARG A 156 -16.34 -4.94 2.79
N MET A 157 -17.43 -5.70 2.66
CA MET A 157 -18.09 -5.93 1.38
C MET A 157 -18.49 -4.62 0.68
N ARG A 158 -19.08 -3.66 1.43
CA ARG A 158 -19.42 -2.33 0.87
C ARG A 158 -18.20 -1.55 0.40
N ARG A 159 -17.11 -1.54 1.18
CA ARG A 159 -15.87 -0.86 0.77
C ARG A 159 -15.27 -1.50 -0.49
N LEU A 160 -15.27 -2.82 -0.57
CA LEU A 160 -14.76 -3.53 -1.76
C LEU A 160 -15.66 -3.28 -2.97
N LEU A 161 -16.96 -3.12 -2.78
CA LEU A 161 -17.90 -2.77 -3.84
C LEU A 161 -17.56 -1.40 -4.43
N ASP A 162 -17.33 -0.38 -3.60
CA ASP A 162 -16.88 0.95 -4.05
C ASP A 162 -15.59 0.84 -4.87
N VAL A 163 -14.60 0.07 -4.38
CA VAL A 163 -13.34 -0.18 -5.11
C VAL A 163 -13.57 -0.83 -6.47
N THR A 164 -14.59 -1.67 -6.67
CA THR A 164 -14.88 -2.24 -8.01
C THR A 164 -15.27 -1.17 -9.04
N TYR A 165 -15.84 -0.04 -8.59
CA TYR A 165 -16.14 1.08 -9.47
C TYR A 165 -14.89 1.91 -9.75
N ASP A 166 -14.06 2.15 -8.73
CA ASP A 166 -12.79 2.85 -8.91
C ASP A 166 -11.86 2.10 -9.87
N VAL A 167 -11.78 0.77 -9.75
CA VAL A 167 -10.99 -0.10 -10.65
C VAL A 167 -11.45 0.04 -12.10
N ALA A 168 -12.77 0.07 -12.33
CA ALA A 168 -13.34 0.19 -13.68
C ALA A 168 -13.03 1.55 -14.34
N VAL A 169 -12.74 2.59 -13.54
CA VAL A 169 -12.26 3.88 -14.04
C VAL A 169 -10.74 3.88 -14.20
N TRP A 170 -10.02 3.21 -13.31
CA TRP A 170 -8.56 3.19 -13.25
C TRP A 170 -7.92 2.34 -14.35
N SER A 171 -8.54 1.24 -14.78
CA SER A 171 -8.01 0.39 -15.84
C SER A 171 -9.09 -0.39 -16.60
N ASP A 172 -8.97 -0.37 -17.93
CA ASP A 172 -9.77 -1.21 -18.84
C ASP A 172 -9.15 -2.60 -19.07
N ALA A 173 -7.97 -2.89 -18.51
CA ALA A 173 -7.24 -4.14 -18.76
C ALA A 173 -7.85 -5.34 -18.02
N VAL A 174 -8.65 -5.11 -16.98
CA VAL A 174 -9.25 -6.15 -16.15
C VAL A 174 -10.74 -5.88 -15.96
N ALA A 175 -11.54 -6.94 -16.07
CA ALA A 175 -12.94 -6.91 -15.67
C ALA A 175 -13.08 -7.37 -14.22
N VAL A 176 -13.93 -6.69 -13.46
CA VAL A 176 -14.24 -7.00 -12.04
C VAL A 176 -15.75 -7.06 -11.77
N ASP A 177 -16.56 -7.12 -12.83
CA ASP A 177 -18.02 -7.23 -12.73
C ASP A 177 -18.45 -8.50 -11.98
N ASP A 178 -17.70 -9.59 -12.12
CA ASP A 178 -17.90 -10.85 -11.39
C ASP A 178 -17.78 -10.64 -9.86
N VAL A 179 -16.84 -9.79 -9.44
CA VAL A 179 -16.66 -9.44 -8.02
C VAL A 179 -17.81 -8.58 -7.55
N ARG A 180 -18.21 -7.59 -8.36
CA ARG A 180 -19.32 -6.69 -8.05
C ARG A 180 -20.61 -7.45 -7.82
N GLU A 181 -20.99 -8.30 -8.76
CA GLU A 181 -22.20 -9.14 -8.68
C GLU A 181 -22.20 -10.03 -7.43
N ARG A 182 -21.04 -10.62 -7.08
CA ARG A 182 -20.91 -11.45 -5.88
C ARG A 182 -21.09 -10.64 -4.59
N LEU A 183 -20.50 -9.46 -4.51
CA LEU A 183 -20.61 -8.59 -3.33
C LEU A 183 -22.04 -8.06 -3.15
N ASP A 184 -22.67 -7.63 -4.23
CA ASP A 184 -24.07 -7.16 -4.23
C ASP A 184 -25.01 -8.27 -3.75
N ALA A 185 -24.90 -9.48 -4.33
CA ALA A 185 -25.73 -10.61 -3.92
C ALA A 185 -25.57 -10.94 -2.42
N ALA A 186 -24.34 -10.95 -1.91
CA ALA A 186 -24.08 -11.24 -0.50
C ALA A 186 -24.61 -10.14 0.45
N LEU A 187 -24.61 -8.88 0.01
CA LEU A 187 -25.15 -7.75 0.78
C LEU A 187 -26.69 -7.73 0.78
N ASP A 188 -27.33 -8.23 -0.27
CA ASP A 188 -28.79 -8.34 -0.36
C ASP A 188 -29.35 -9.52 0.47
N GLU A 189 -28.55 -10.55 0.70
CA GLU A 189 -28.92 -11.76 1.47
C GLU A 189 -28.78 -11.59 3.00
N GLY A 190 -28.06 -10.56 3.48
CA GLY A 190 -27.72 -10.33 4.90
C GLY A 190 -28.58 -9.29 5.61
#